data_AF-A0AAV4B7G0-F1
#
_entry.id   AF-A0AAV4B7G0-F1
#
_cell.length_a   1.000
_cell.length_b   1.000
_cell.length_c   1.000
_cell.angle_alpha   90.00
_cell.angle_beta   90.00
_cell.angle_gamma   90.00
#
_symmetry.space_group_name_H-M   'P 1'
#
loop_
_entity.id
_entity.type
_entity.pdbx_description
1 polymer ?
#
loop_
_entity_poly.entity_id
_entity_poly.type
_entity_poly.pdbx_seq_one_letter_code
_entity_poly.pdbx_strand_id
1 'polypeptide(L)'
;MDRRRRHTDSFSEDEDDDRGRKRRRLATDDVDIEDRLESLITRVGEKSTSSLESNLEGLASVLETDIPNYKHQIMKILCQCVVKLPEKLTVYTTLVGLLNAKNYNCGGEFVEMLMRSLKEALKTGEFENARMM
;
A
#
# COMPACT_ATOMS: atom_id res chain seq x y z
N MET A 1 -45.22 -3.69 -59.56
CA MET A 1 -45.36 -3.71 -58.09
C MET A 1 -45.41 -5.19 -57.75
N ASP A 2 -44.41 -5.81 -57.13
CA ASP A 2 -43.99 -5.61 -55.74
C ASP A 2 -42.60 -6.20 -55.48
N ARG A 3 -41.79 -5.46 -54.71
CA ARG A 3 -40.45 -5.83 -54.27
C ARG A 3 -40.55 -6.68 -53.00
N ARG A 4 -40.29 -7.99 -53.05
CA ARG A 4 -40.02 -8.79 -51.84
C ARG A 4 -38.52 -8.78 -51.53
N ARG A 5 -38.17 -7.94 -50.56
CA ARG A 5 -36.86 -7.81 -49.92
C ARG A 5 -36.43 -9.13 -49.27
N ARG A 6 -35.18 -9.54 -49.51
CA ARG A 6 -34.48 -10.57 -48.73
C ARG A 6 -34.24 -10.05 -47.32
N HIS A 7 -34.71 -10.81 -46.33
CA HIS A 7 -34.33 -10.72 -44.93
C HIS A 7 -32.90 -11.25 -44.82
N THR A 8 -31.92 -10.39 -44.53
CA THR A 8 -30.61 -10.81 -44.04
C THR A 8 -30.57 -10.31 -42.61
N ASP A 9 -30.71 -11.22 -41.66
CA ASP A 9 -30.53 -10.90 -40.25
C ASP A 9 -29.04 -10.77 -39.96
N SER A 10 -28.63 -9.52 -39.80
CA SER A 10 -27.35 -9.14 -39.20
C SER A 10 -27.61 -9.00 -37.71
N PHE A 11 -27.40 -10.08 -36.94
CA PHE A 11 -27.33 -9.98 -35.49
C PHE A 11 -25.94 -9.48 -35.12
N SER A 12 -25.90 -8.25 -34.65
CA SER A 12 -24.75 -7.53 -34.12
C SER A 12 -24.20 -8.20 -32.86
N GLU A 13 -22.91 -8.54 -32.91
CA GLU A 13 -22.06 -8.89 -31.76
C GLU A 13 -21.81 -7.64 -30.92
N ASP A 14 -22.52 -7.46 -29.81
CA ASP A 14 -22.25 -6.38 -28.84
C ASP A 14 -22.54 -6.85 -27.39
N GLU A 15 -21.88 -7.92 -26.94
CA GLU A 15 -21.97 -8.39 -25.54
C GLU A 15 -20.61 -8.53 -24.80
N ASP A 16 -19.53 -7.92 -25.31
CA ASP A 16 -18.18 -8.07 -24.70
C ASP A 16 -17.61 -6.81 -23.98
N ASP A 17 -18.27 -5.65 -23.97
CA ASP A 17 -17.69 -4.42 -23.38
C ASP A 17 -17.99 -4.18 -21.87
N ASP A 18 -18.84 -4.97 -21.22
CA ASP A 18 -19.16 -4.72 -19.79
C ASP A 18 -18.08 -5.29 -18.82
N ARG A 19 -17.40 -6.37 -19.22
CA ARG A 19 -16.38 -7.03 -18.38
C ARG A 19 -15.10 -6.21 -18.26
N GLY A 20 -14.73 -5.46 -19.30
CA GLY A 20 -13.55 -4.59 -19.30
C GLY A 20 -13.69 -3.36 -18.41
N ARG A 21 -14.89 -2.78 -18.34
CA ARG A 21 -15.16 -1.57 -17.54
C ARG A 21 -15.13 -1.84 -16.03
N LYS A 22 -15.68 -2.97 -15.57
CA LYS A 22 -15.60 -3.35 -14.15
C LYS A 22 -14.16 -3.56 -13.68
N ARG A 23 -13.34 -4.24 -14.50
CA ARG A 23 -11.95 -4.53 -14.17
C ARG A 23 -11.09 -3.27 -14.10
N ARG A 24 -11.40 -2.25 -14.91
CA ARG A 24 -10.71 -0.95 -14.90
C ARG A 24 -11.04 -0.10 -13.68
N ARG A 25 -12.27 -0.18 -13.15
CA ARG A 25 -12.68 0.56 -11.93
C ARG A 25 -12.06 -0.01 -10.65
N LEU A 26 -11.98 -1.33 -10.53
CA LEU A 26 -11.36 -1.98 -9.36
C LEU A 26 -9.87 -1.62 -9.22
N ALA A 27 -9.15 -1.49 -10.33
CA ALA A 27 -7.73 -1.14 -10.31
C ALA A 27 -7.47 0.32 -9.91
N THR A 28 -8.41 1.25 -10.17
CA THR A 28 -8.26 2.65 -9.73
C THR A 28 -8.49 2.78 -8.23
N ASP A 29 -9.49 2.06 -7.70
CA ASP A 29 -9.82 2.10 -6.28
C ASP A 29 -8.66 1.56 -5.40
N ASP A 30 -7.94 0.55 -5.89
CA ASP A 30 -6.79 -0.04 -5.19
C ASP A 30 -5.61 0.95 -5.10
N VAL A 31 -5.28 1.63 -6.20
CA VAL A 31 -4.23 2.66 -6.25
C VAL A 31 -4.56 3.84 -5.32
N ASP A 32 -5.81 4.28 -5.30
CA ASP A 32 -6.25 5.37 -4.41
C ASP A 32 -6.07 5.01 -2.92
N ILE A 33 -6.24 3.73 -2.56
CA ILE A 33 -6.03 3.25 -1.21
C ILE A 33 -4.53 3.20 -0.88
N GLU A 34 -3.68 2.71 -1.79
CA GLU A 34 -2.23 2.71 -1.59
C GLU A 34 -1.67 4.13 -1.37
N ASP A 35 -2.10 5.09 -2.20
CA ASP A 35 -1.71 6.50 -2.08
C ASP A 35 -2.17 7.11 -0.74
N ARG A 36 -3.37 6.73 -0.28
CA ARG A 36 -3.88 7.15 1.02
C ARG A 36 -3.07 6.57 2.17
N LEU A 37 -2.69 5.28 2.10
CA LEU A 37 -1.84 4.63 3.10
C LEU A 37 -0.46 5.31 3.16
N GLU A 38 0.14 5.61 2.01
CA GLU A 38 1.41 6.33 1.94
C GLU A 38 1.30 7.74 2.57
N SER A 39 0.23 8.47 2.26
CA SER A 39 -0.02 9.80 2.85
C SER A 39 -0.16 9.75 4.38
N LEU A 40 -0.89 8.77 4.91
CA LEU A 40 -1.08 8.61 6.35
C LEU A 40 0.24 8.28 7.06
N ILE A 41 1.01 7.34 6.51
CA ILE A 41 2.27 6.90 7.12
C ILE A 41 3.33 8.02 7.04
N THR A 42 3.46 8.71 5.91
CA THR A 42 4.49 9.77 5.77
C THR A 42 4.22 10.99 6.65
N ARG A 43 2.94 11.33 6.87
CA ARG A 43 2.53 12.51 7.64
C ARG A 43 2.52 12.31 9.16
N VAL A 44 2.59 11.08 9.66
CA VAL A 44 2.68 10.86 11.10
C VAL A 44 3.94 11.54 11.67
N GLY A 45 3.83 12.14 12.86
CA GLY A 45 4.90 12.96 13.45
C GLY A 45 4.92 14.42 13.01
N GLU A 46 4.04 14.86 12.10
CA GLU A 46 3.87 16.28 11.77
C GLU A 46 3.03 17.02 12.81
N LYS A 47 3.00 18.36 12.70
CA LYS A 47 2.17 19.21 13.57
C LYS A 47 0.71 18.78 13.48
N SER A 48 0.13 18.49 14.65
CA SER A 48 -1.26 18.06 14.80
C SER A 48 -1.88 18.73 16.03
N THR A 49 -3.21 18.78 16.06
CA THR A 49 -3.98 19.21 17.24
C THR A 49 -4.01 18.14 18.34
N SER A 50 -3.79 16.87 17.96
CA SER A 50 -3.73 15.72 18.86
C SER A 50 -2.30 15.34 19.19
N SER A 51 -2.10 14.64 20.32
CA SER A 51 -0.77 14.18 20.73
C SER A 51 -0.20 13.15 19.75
N LEU A 52 1.14 13.03 19.72
CA LEU A 52 1.83 12.06 18.85
C LEU A 52 1.44 10.62 19.19
N GLU A 53 1.30 10.31 20.48
CA GLU A 53 0.89 9.01 20.97
C GLU A 53 -0.52 8.63 20.47
N SER A 54 -1.47 9.57 20.56
CA SER A 54 -2.83 9.36 20.06
C SER A 54 -2.85 9.15 18.54
N ASN A 55 -2.04 9.91 17.80
CA ASN A 55 -1.92 9.75 16.35
C ASN A 55 -1.31 8.39 15.97
N LEU A 56 -0.29 7.93 16.70
CA LEU A 56 0.36 6.64 16.46
C LEU A 56 -0.57 5.46 16.77
N GLU A 57 -1.27 5.48 17.91
CA GLU A 57 -2.22 4.43 18.27
C GLU A 57 -3.40 4.36 17.28
N GLY A 58 -3.91 5.52 16.88
CA GLY A 58 -4.95 5.64 15.86
C GLY A 58 -4.49 5.08 14.52
N LEU A 59 -3.31 5.47 14.05
CA LEU A 59 -2.75 4.97 12.78
C LEU A 59 -2.47 3.47 12.84
N ALA A 60 -1.92 2.95 13.95
CA ALA A 60 -1.68 1.52 14.12
C ALA A 60 -2.97 0.70 13.99
N SER A 61 -4.08 1.20 14.54
CA SER A 61 -5.40 0.54 14.44
C SER A 61 -5.98 0.58 13.03
N VAL A 62 -5.76 1.67 12.29
CA VAL A 62 -6.13 1.77 10.86
C VAL A 62 -5.32 0.77 10.05
N LEU A 63 -4.00 0.79 10.17
CA LEU A 63 -3.12 -0.11 9.43
C LEU A 63 -3.38 -1.58 9.76
N GLU A 64 -3.65 -1.93 11.02
CA GLU A 64 -4.03 -3.29 11.41
C GLU A 64 -5.24 -3.80 10.62
N THR A 65 -6.25 -2.93 10.42
CA THR A 65 -7.46 -3.26 9.67
C THR A 65 -7.17 -3.49 8.18
N ASP A 66 -6.18 -2.78 7.64
CA ASP A 66 -5.80 -2.84 6.22
C ASP A 66 -4.74 -3.92 5.91
N ILE A 67 -4.03 -4.45 6.92
CA ILE A 67 -3.03 -5.52 6.77
C ILE A 67 -3.54 -6.71 5.93
N PRO A 68 -4.75 -7.27 6.15
CA PRO A 68 -5.19 -8.47 5.41
C PRO A 68 -5.14 -8.31 3.88
N ASN A 69 -5.32 -7.09 3.37
CA ASN A 69 -5.34 -6.81 1.93
C ASN A 69 -4.07 -6.10 1.46
N TYR A 70 -3.46 -5.25 2.28
CA TYR A 70 -2.38 -4.34 1.87
C TYR A 70 -1.06 -4.53 2.63
N LYS A 71 -0.87 -5.68 3.32
CA LYS A 71 0.32 -5.97 4.13
C LYS A 71 1.64 -5.60 3.44
N HIS A 72 1.84 -6.08 2.21
CA HIS A 72 3.08 -5.86 1.48
C HIS A 72 3.35 -4.37 1.23
N GLN A 73 2.31 -3.63 0.82
CA GLN A 73 2.44 -2.20 0.52
C GLN A 73 2.71 -1.39 1.79
N ILE A 74 1.99 -1.67 2.89
CA ILE A 74 2.22 -1.02 4.20
C ILE A 74 3.66 -1.23 4.65
N MET A 75 4.14 -2.47 4.61
CA MET A 75 5.51 -2.80 5.00
C MET A 75 6.53 -2.08 4.12
N LYS A 76 6.32 -2.08 2.79
CA LYS A 76 7.18 -1.41 1.82
C LYS A 76 7.29 0.10 2.10
N ILE A 77 6.17 0.77 2.35
CA ILE A 77 6.14 2.20 2.70
C ILE A 77 6.94 2.43 3.98
N LEU A 78 6.71 1.65 5.04
CA LEU A 78 7.42 1.79 6.32
C LEU A 78 8.94 1.61 6.17
N CYS A 79 9.40 0.63 5.39
CA CYS A 79 10.84 0.47 5.11
C CYS A 79 11.41 1.62 4.29
N GLN A 80 10.66 2.18 3.33
CA GLN A 80 11.10 3.36 2.59
C GLN A 80 11.18 4.60 3.48
N CYS A 81 10.25 4.77 4.42
CA CYS A 81 10.23 5.88 5.36
C CYS A 81 11.49 5.91 6.25
N VAL A 82 11.98 4.76 6.70
CA VAL A 82 13.20 4.68 7.52
C VAL A 82 14.44 5.22 6.79
N VAL A 83 14.54 4.97 5.49
CA VAL A 83 15.67 5.43 4.66
C VAL A 83 15.49 6.88 4.21
N LYS A 84 14.27 7.25 3.78
CA LYS A 84 13.99 8.58 3.18
C LYS A 84 13.75 9.68 4.21
N LEU A 85 13.27 9.33 5.41
CA LEU A 85 12.86 10.24 6.48
C LEU A 85 13.52 9.86 7.81
N PRO A 86 14.87 9.83 7.87
CA PRO A 86 15.63 9.39 9.04
C PRO A 86 15.35 10.22 10.31
N GLU A 87 14.95 11.47 10.15
CA GLU A 87 14.60 12.38 11.26
C GLU A 87 13.35 11.95 12.02
N LYS A 88 12.50 11.10 11.42
CA LYS A 88 11.31 10.51 12.04
C LYS A 88 11.52 9.05 12.46
N LEU A 89 12.76 8.55 12.51
CA LEU A 89 13.07 7.14 12.79
C LEU A 89 12.32 6.58 14.00
N THR A 90 12.36 7.27 15.14
CA THR A 90 11.72 6.82 16.38
C THR A 90 10.19 6.78 16.30
N VAL A 91 9.60 7.60 15.43
CA VAL A 91 8.15 7.58 15.15
C VAL A 91 7.78 6.30 14.42
N TYR A 92 8.55 5.94 13.38
CA TYR A 92 8.31 4.72 12.60
C TYR A 92 8.60 3.44 13.38
N THR A 93 9.68 3.40 14.19
CA THR A 93 9.96 2.23 15.03
C THR A 93 8.88 2.02 16.10
N THR A 94 8.33 3.10 16.66
CA THR A 94 7.20 3.01 17.60
C THR A 94 5.94 2.48 16.90
N LEU A 95 5.63 2.99 15.70
CA LEU A 95 4.50 2.50 14.91
C LEU A 95 4.61 1.01 14.59
N VAL A 96 5.79 0.54 14.16
CA VAL A 96 6.07 -0.88 13.94
C VAL A 96 5.93 -1.68 15.22
N GLY A 97 6.37 -1.14 16.36
CA GLY A 97 6.20 -1.76 17.68
C GLY A 97 4.73 -1.96 18.06
N LEU A 98 3.87 -0.95 17.80
CA LEU A 98 2.42 -1.04 18.02
C LEU A 98 1.78 -2.07 17.09
N LEU A 99 2.17 -2.11 15.82
CA LEU A 99 1.71 -3.12 14.86
C LEU A 99 2.11 -4.53 15.28
N ASN A 100 3.34 -4.72 15.76
CA ASN A 100 3.82 -6.00 16.28
C ASN A 100 3.05 -6.44 17.53
N ALA A 101 2.70 -5.51 18.42
CA ALA A 101 1.89 -5.82 19.61
C ALA A 101 0.47 -6.29 19.25
N LYS A 102 -0.11 -5.76 18.17
CA LYS A 102 -1.43 -6.14 17.65
C LYS A 102 -1.38 -7.41 16.80
N ASN A 103 -0.33 -7.56 15.98
CA ASN A 103 -0.13 -8.69 15.07
C ASN A 103 1.35 -9.11 15.04
N TYR A 104 1.69 -10.10 15.87
CA TYR A 104 3.06 -10.61 15.99
C TYR A 104 3.64 -11.15 14.67
N ASN A 105 2.81 -11.82 13.86
CA ASN A 105 3.25 -12.37 12.58
C ASN A 105 3.67 -11.25 11.62
N CYS A 106 2.91 -10.15 11.60
CA CYS A 106 3.28 -8.97 10.81
C CYS A 106 4.62 -8.39 11.25
N GLY A 107 4.91 -8.37 12.55
CA GLY A 107 6.20 -7.91 13.08
C GLY A 107 7.37 -8.79 12.61
N GLY A 108 7.19 -10.12 12.65
CA GLY A 108 8.18 -11.07 12.14
C GLY A 108 8.46 -10.86 10.64
N GLU A 109 7.42 -10.77 9.83
CA GLU A 109 7.53 -10.50 8.39
C GLU A 109 8.21 -9.14 8.11
N PHE A 110 7.97 -8.13 8.95
CA PHE A 110 8.58 -6.80 8.81
C PHE A 110 10.10 -6.87 9.00
N VAL A 111 10.56 -7.54 10.06
CA VAL A 111 11.99 -7.73 10.31
C VAL A 111 12.64 -8.57 9.20
N GLU A 112 11.96 -9.61 8.70
CA GLU A 112 12.47 -10.39 7.57
C GLU A 112 12.64 -9.53 6.31
N MET A 113 11.67 -8.67 6.01
CA MET A 113 11.74 -7.77 4.86
C MET A 113 12.85 -6.73 5.02
N LEU A 114 13.01 -6.15 6.21
CA LEU A 114 14.08 -5.21 6.52
C LEU A 114 15.46 -5.87 6.36
N MET A 115 15.63 -7.10 6.84
CA MET A 115 16.87 -7.87 6.68
C MET A 115 17.17 -8.21 5.22
N ARG A 116 16.16 -8.45 4.38
CA ARG A 116 16.34 -8.65 2.94
C ARG A 116 16.80 -7.36 2.27
N SER A 117 16.16 -6.23 2.58
CA SER A 117 16.53 -4.91 2.07
C SER A 117 17.96 -4.52 2.48
N LEU A 118 18.35 -4.79 3.73
CA LEU A 118 19.71 -4.54 4.21
C LEU A 118 20.75 -5.34 3.42
N LYS A 119 20.50 -6.64 3.23
CA LYS A 119 21.39 -7.50 2.43
C LYS A 119 21.52 -7.01 0.99
N GLU A 120 20.42 -6.52 0.41
CA GLU A 120 20.42 -5.96 -0.95
C GLU A 120 21.22 -4.67 -1.01
N ALA A 121 21.00 -3.72 -0.09
CA ALA A 121 21.75 -2.47 -0.01
C ALA A 121 23.26 -2.70 0.16
N LEU A 122 23.66 -3.67 0.99
CA LEU A 122 25.06 -4.07 1.14
C LEU A 122 25.64 -4.67 -0.15
N LYS A 123 24.84 -5.46 -0.89
CA LYS A 123 25.27 -6.09 -2.15
C LYS A 123 25.42 -5.06 -3.27
N THR A 124 24.58 -4.03 -3.31
CA THR A 124 24.63 -2.96 -4.31
C THR A 124 25.61 -1.84 -3.95
N GLY A 125 26.16 -1.84 -2.73
CA GLY A 125 27.10 -0.83 -2.26
C GLY A 125 26.41 0.45 -1.74
N GLU A 126 25.11 0.40 -1.49
CA GLU A 126 24.33 1.50 -0.90
C GLU A 126 24.52 1.57 0.63
N PHE A 127 25.76 1.79 1.07
CA PHE A 127 26.12 1.72 2.50
C PHE A 127 25.40 2.75 3.37
N GLU A 128 25.08 3.93 2.82
CA GLU A 128 24.31 4.94 3.54
C GLU A 128 22.87 4.49 3.79
N ASN A 129 22.23 3.86 2.81
CA ASN A 129 20.90 3.27 2.97
C ASN A 129 20.95 2.09 3.94
N ALA A 130 21.95 1.23 3.81
CA ALA A 130 22.19 0.11 4.71
C ALA A 130 22.40 0.55 6.17
N ARG A 131 23.01 1.71 6.42
CA ARG A 131 23.19 2.26 7.77
C ARG A 131 21.86 2.67 8.41
N MET A 132 20.88 3.08 7.60
CA MET A 132 19.59 3.55 8.09
C MET A 132 18.61 2.40 8.39
N MET A 133 18.77 1.26 7.72
CA MET A 133 17.94 0.06 7.90
C MET A 133 18.26 -0.67 9.21
#